data_AF-A0A094IGB6-F1
#
_entry.id   AF-A0A094IGB6-F1
#
_cell.length_a   1.000
_cell.length_b   1.000
_cell.length_c   1.000
_cell.angle_alpha   90.00
_cell.angle_beta   90.00
_cell.angle_gamma   90.00
#
_symmetry.space_group_name_H-M   'P 1'
#
loop_
_entity.id
_entity.type
_entity.pdbx_description
1 polymer ?
#
loop_
_entity_poly.entity_id
_entity_poly.type
_entity_poly.pdbx_seq_one_letter_code
_entity_poly.pdbx_strand_id
1 'polypeptide(L)'
;MRGSDEMIDFENKKYLKLKQDKSYGDKAADLIVPGEEIIDSYKSMRDGLVFTTKRLIVINKQGITGKKTDFTSLPYAKFNAYSIETSGVFDMDAELEVYISGMGRLTFEFKGRSDIKAISRNISQAII
;
A
#
# COMPACT_ATOMS: atom_id res chain seq x y z
N MET A 1 7.63 27.72 -18.16
CA MET A 1 8.51 26.61 -17.72
C MET A 1 7.63 25.58 -17.04
N ARG A 2 7.75 24.31 -17.46
CA ARG A 2 6.90 23.18 -17.02
C ARG A 2 6.88 23.11 -15.49
N GLY A 3 5.70 23.23 -14.89
CA GLY A 3 5.49 22.83 -13.50
C GLY A 3 5.85 21.35 -13.38
N SER A 4 6.54 21.00 -12.31
CA SER A 4 6.82 19.63 -11.93
C SER A 4 5.51 18.91 -11.66
N ASP A 5 4.91 18.37 -12.72
CA ASP A 5 3.94 17.26 -12.64
C ASP A 5 4.72 16.03 -12.16
N GLU A 6 5.07 16.00 -10.87
CA GLU A 6 5.51 14.77 -10.22
C GLU A 6 4.34 13.81 -10.20
N MET A 7 4.36 12.90 -11.17
CA MET A 7 3.23 12.02 -11.47
C MET A 7 2.93 11.06 -10.31
N ILE A 8 3.89 10.82 -9.41
CA ILE A 8 3.65 10.24 -8.08
C ILE A 8 4.72 10.73 -7.10
N ASP A 9 4.37 11.64 -6.20
CA ASP A 9 5.24 12.05 -5.11
C ASP A 9 5.19 11.01 -3.97
N PHE A 10 6.08 10.01 -4.07
CA PHE A 10 6.38 9.10 -2.98
C PHE A 10 7.34 9.70 -1.95
N GLU A 11 7.99 10.83 -2.24
CA GLU A 11 8.90 11.48 -1.31
C GLU A 11 8.17 12.04 -0.09
N ASN A 12 6.98 12.61 -0.27
CA ASN A 12 6.08 13.06 0.80
C ASN A 12 5.25 11.92 1.43
N LYS A 13 5.26 10.71 0.85
CA LYS A 13 4.47 9.55 1.31
C LYS A 13 5.30 8.49 2.02
N LYS A 14 6.53 8.82 2.43
CA LYS A 14 7.41 7.92 3.18
C LYS A 14 6.76 7.36 4.46
N TYR A 15 5.72 7.99 4.99
CA TYR A 15 5.03 7.54 6.19
C TYR A 15 3.51 7.65 6.02
N LEU A 16 2.82 6.50 5.99
CA LEU A 16 1.36 6.45 5.99
C LEU A 16 0.86 5.71 7.23
N LYS A 17 0.08 6.41 8.07
CA LYS A 17 -0.67 5.82 9.18
C LYS A 17 -2.01 5.28 8.68
N LEU A 18 -2.19 3.98 8.77
CA LEU A 18 -3.24 3.22 8.12
C LEU A 18 -4.14 2.52 9.13
N LYS A 19 -5.43 2.45 8.82
CA LYS A 19 -6.41 1.63 9.56
C LYS A 19 -7.10 0.70 8.57
N GLN A 20 -7.40 -0.51 9.01
CA GLN A 20 -8.12 -1.47 8.16
C GLN A 20 -9.48 -0.90 7.74
N ASP A 21 -9.78 -0.99 6.44
CA ASP A 21 -11.05 -0.55 5.87
C ASP A 21 -11.33 -1.31 4.57
N LYS A 22 -12.27 -2.25 4.65
CA LYS A 22 -12.65 -3.13 3.52
C LYS A 22 -13.23 -2.37 2.32
N SER A 23 -13.82 -1.18 2.53
CA SER A 23 -14.41 -0.38 1.45
C SER A 23 -13.38 0.13 0.44
N TYR A 24 -12.09 0.09 0.79
CA TYR A 24 -11.01 0.42 -0.14
C TYR A 24 -10.71 -0.72 -1.11
N GLY A 25 -10.98 -1.99 -0.75
CA GLY A 25 -10.94 -3.10 -1.67
C GLY A 25 -11.94 -2.92 -2.81
N ASP A 26 -13.17 -2.53 -2.49
CA ASP A 26 -14.23 -2.29 -3.48
C ASP A 26 -13.85 -1.21 -4.52
N LYS A 27 -13.06 -0.20 -4.11
CA LYS A 27 -12.58 0.85 -5.02
C LYS A 27 -11.58 0.36 -6.05
N ALA A 28 -10.91 -0.76 -5.78
CA ALA A 28 -9.96 -1.37 -6.69
C ALA A 28 -10.54 -2.59 -7.44
N ALA A 29 -11.80 -2.97 -7.17
CA ALA A 29 -12.41 -4.20 -7.69
C ALA A 29 -12.32 -4.29 -9.23
N ASP A 30 -12.59 -3.19 -9.94
CA ASP A 30 -12.53 -3.14 -11.41
C ASP A 30 -11.11 -3.20 -11.99
N LEU A 31 -10.08 -3.10 -11.14
CA LEU A 31 -8.67 -3.20 -11.53
C LEU A 31 -8.11 -4.62 -11.37
N ILE A 32 -8.85 -5.50 -10.68
CA ILE A 32 -8.41 -6.86 -10.37
C ILE A 32 -8.49 -7.72 -11.62
N VAL A 33 -7.38 -8.38 -11.96
CA VAL A 33 -7.31 -9.26 -13.14
C VAL A 33 -7.76 -10.68 -12.82
N PRO A 34 -8.10 -11.52 -13.81
CA PRO A 34 -8.40 -12.93 -13.56
C PRO A 34 -7.32 -13.64 -12.74
N GLY A 35 -7.76 -14.39 -11.71
CA GLY A 35 -6.89 -15.09 -10.77
C GLY A 35 -6.07 -14.18 -9.84
N GLU A 36 -6.40 -12.90 -9.75
CA GLU A 36 -5.95 -12.00 -8.68
C GLU A 36 -7.08 -11.86 -7.64
N GLU A 37 -6.76 -11.92 -6.36
CA GLU A 37 -7.75 -11.79 -5.27
C GLU A 37 -7.33 -10.67 -4.33
N ILE A 38 -8.31 -9.92 -3.81
CA ILE A 38 -8.08 -8.92 -2.76
C ILE A 38 -7.97 -9.65 -1.41
N ILE A 39 -6.87 -9.39 -0.70
CA ILE A 39 -6.57 -10.03 0.58
C ILE A 39 -6.97 -9.11 1.73
N ASP A 40 -6.55 -7.84 1.66
CA ASP A 40 -6.85 -6.86 2.70
C ASP A 40 -6.77 -5.44 2.15
N SER A 41 -7.40 -4.51 2.84
CA SER A 41 -7.35 -3.10 2.47
C SER A 41 -7.36 -2.17 3.67
N TYR A 42 -6.65 -1.07 3.51
CA TYR A 42 -6.38 -0.09 4.55
C TYR A 42 -6.58 1.32 4.02
N LYS A 43 -6.85 2.26 4.92
CA LYS A 43 -6.95 3.69 4.61
C LYS A 43 -6.14 4.55 5.56
N SER A 44 -5.62 5.65 5.03
CA SER A 44 -5.22 6.82 5.79
C SER A 44 -6.31 7.90 5.69
N MET A 45 -6.00 9.14 6.08
CA MET A 45 -6.94 10.26 5.91
C MET A 45 -7.29 10.56 4.44
N ARG A 46 -6.34 10.35 3.52
CA ARG A 46 -6.50 10.70 2.09
C ARG A 46 -6.24 9.53 1.14
N ASP A 47 -5.40 8.59 1.57
CA ASP A 47 -4.91 7.51 0.73
C ASP A 47 -5.45 6.15 1.20
N GLY A 48 -5.29 5.13 0.38
CA GLY A 48 -5.56 3.75 0.78
C GLY A 48 -4.59 2.78 0.15
N LEU A 49 -4.50 1.61 0.76
CA LEU A 49 -3.72 0.48 0.29
C LEU A 49 -4.65 -0.71 0.10
N VAL A 50 -4.48 -1.44 -0.99
CA VAL A 50 -5.14 -2.71 -1.24
C VAL A 50 -4.08 -3.76 -1.53
N PHE A 51 -4.00 -4.76 -0.68
CA PHE A 51 -3.14 -5.92 -0.87
C PHE A 51 -3.92 -6.96 -1.67
N THR A 52 -3.33 -7.43 -2.77
CA THR A 52 -3.88 -8.52 -3.57
C THR A 52 -2.95 -9.73 -3.52
N THR A 53 -3.27 -10.80 -4.22
CA THR A 53 -2.36 -11.95 -4.39
C THR A 53 -1.16 -11.65 -5.29
N LYS A 54 -1.11 -10.48 -5.97
CA LYS A 54 -0.08 -10.17 -6.98
C LYS A 54 0.66 -8.84 -6.76
N ARG A 55 0.02 -7.86 -6.11
CA ARG A 55 0.55 -6.49 -6.01
C ARG A 55 -0.06 -5.72 -4.84
N LEU A 56 0.64 -4.66 -4.45
CA LEU A 56 0.08 -3.59 -3.63
C LEU A 56 -0.51 -2.52 -4.55
N ILE A 57 -1.77 -2.15 -4.34
CA ILE A 57 -2.41 -1.02 -5.03
C ILE A 57 -2.51 0.14 -4.07
N VAL A 58 -1.88 1.26 -4.40
CA VAL A 58 -1.97 2.53 -3.66
C VAL A 58 -3.05 3.39 -4.31
N ILE A 59 -4.04 3.81 -3.52
CA ILE A 59 -5.17 4.64 -3.94
C ILE A 59 -4.96 6.04 -3.37
N ASN A 60 -4.80 7.05 -4.23
CA ASN A 60 -4.54 8.42 -3.84
C ASN A 60 -5.67 9.33 -4.34
N LYS A 61 -6.36 10.04 -3.44
CA LYS A 61 -7.32 11.08 -3.86
C LYS A 61 -6.60 12.37 -4.20
N GLN A 62 -6.72 12.84 -5.44
CA GLN A 62 -6.12 14.06 -5.95
C GLN A 62 -7.12 15.21 -6.12
N GLY A 63 -6.58 16.43 -6.12
CA GLY A 63 -7.30 17.67 -6.39
C GLY A 63 -8.09 18.21 -5.19
N ILE A 64 -8.52 19.47 -5.30
CA ILE A 64 -9.24 20.21 -4.23
C ILE A 64 -10.57 19.54 -3.90
N THR A 65 -11.25 19.00 -4.91
CA THR A 65 -12.56 18.33 -4.76
C THR A 65 -12.45 16.86 -4.36
N GLY A 66 -11.25 16.27 -4.41
CA GLY A 66 -11.01 14.85 -4.10
C GLY A 66 -11.72 13.85 -5.02
N LYS A 67 -12.24 14.30 -6.17
CA LYS A 67 -12.97 13.45 -7.13
C LYS A 67 -12.05 12.61 -8.01
N LYS A 68 -10.83 13.09 -8.31
CA LYS A 68 -9.85 12.33 -9.07
C LYS A 68 -9.17 11.33 -8.14
N THR A 69 -9.15 10.07 -8.54
CA THR A 69 -8.48 9.01 -7.79
C THR A 69 -7.40 8.41 -8.66
N ASP A 70 -6.17 8.41 -8.16
CA ASP A 70 -5.02 7.83 -8.83
C ASP A 70 -4.69 6.49 -8.18
N PHE A 71 -4.50 5.48 -9.02
CA PHE A 71 -4.19 4.12 -8.60
C PHE A 71 -2.78 3.77 -9.04
N THR A 72 -1.90 3.45 -8.10
CA THR A 72 -0.54 2.97 -8.40
C THR A 72 -0.46 1.49 -8.08
N SER A 73 -0.11 0.67 -9.08
CA SER A 73 0.15 -0.76 -8.88
C SER A 73 1.63 -0.99 -8.64
N LEU A 74 1.97 -1.63 -7.53
CA LEU A 74 3.32 -2.02 -7.13
C LEU A 74 3.39 -3.56 -7.09
N PRO A 75 3.82 -4.22 -8.18
CA PRO A 75 3.90 -5.69 -8.23
C PRO A 75 4.90 -6.23 -7.20
N TYR A 76 4.53 -7.29 -6.49
CA TYR A 76 5.41 -7.88 -5.48
C TYR A 76 6.72 -8.39 -6.09
N ALA A 77 6.68 -8.93 -7.31
CA ALA A 77 7.86 -9.36 -8.06
C ALA A 77 8.86 -8.23 -8.39
N LYS A 78 8.53 -6.96 -8.13
CA LYS A 78 9.44 -5.81 -8.28
C LYS A 78 10.02 -5.34 -6.96
N PHE A 79 9.65 -5.95 -5.84
CA PHE A 79 10.22 -5.62 -4.54
C PHE A 79 11.61 -6.24 -4.47
N ASN A 80 12.64 -5.39 -4.34
CA ASN A 80 14.01 -5.85 -4.15
C ASN A 80 14.20 -6.44 -2.75
N ALA A 81 13.51 -5.87 -1.76
CA ALA A 81 13.42 -6.36 -0.40
C ALA A 81 12.14 -5.82 0.25
N TYR A 82 11.69 -6.46 1.31
CA TYR A 82 10.69 -5.91 2.21
C TYR A 82 11.01 -6.33 3.66
N SER A 83 10.55 -5.54 4.63
CA SER A 83 10.68 -5.80 6.06
C SER A 83 9.33 -5.65 6.75
N ILE A 84 9.05 -6.47 7.76
CA ILE A 84 7.89 -6.28 8.63
C ILE A 84 8.33 -6.09 10.07
N GLU A 85 7.69 -5.14 10.75
CA GLU A 85 7.78 -4.97 12.19
C GLU A 85 6.41 -5.27 12.80
N THR A 86 6.37 -6.20 13.76
CA THR A 86 5.13 -6.53 14.47
C THR A 86 4.90 -5.58 15.62
N SER A 87 3.66 -5.15 15.84
CA SER A 87 3.31 -4.40 17.04
C SER A 87 3.60 -5.19 18.32
N GLY A 88 4.23 -4.52 19.29
CA GLY A 88 4.43 -5.04 20.63
C GLY A 88 3.15 -4.96 21.47
N VAL A 89 3.21 -5.43 22.72
CA VAL A 89 2.05 -5.40 23.63
C VAL A 89 1.61 -3.96 23.98
N PHE A 90 2.52 -2.99 23.89
CA PHE A 90 2.31 -1.60 24.31
C PHE A 90 2.21 -0.59 23.16
N ASP A 91 2.79 -0.88 22.00
CA ASP A 91 2.74 0.00 20.83
C ASP A 91 1.92 -0.69 19.73
N MET A 92 0.75 -0.13 19.43
CA MET A 92 -0.30 -0.78 18.65
C MET A 92 -0.06 -0.76 17.14
N ASP A 93 1.06 -0.21 16.70
CA ASP A 93 1.32 0.07 15.30
C ASP A 93 2.33 -0.97 14.75
N ALA A 94 1.95 -1.67 13.68
CA ALA A 94 2.85 -2.57 12.95
C ALA A 94 3.42 -1.83 11.73
N GLU A 95 4.55 -2.24 11.19
CA GLU A 95 5.19 -1.57 10.05
C GLU A 95 5.49 -2.54 8.90
N LEU A 96 5.34 -2.05 7.67
CA LEU A 96 5.88 -2.68 6.45
C LEU A 96 6.80 -1.68 5.75
N GLU A 97 8.04 -2.09 5.50
CA GLU A 97 8.94 -1.38 4.61
C GLU A 97 9.10 -2.16 3.31
N VAL A 98 9.09 -1.45 2.17
CA VAL A 98 9.30 -2.04 0.84
C VAL A 98 10.38 -1.26 0.10
N TYR A 99 11.31 -1.96 -0.52
CA TYR A 99 12.39 -1.40 -1.31
C TYR A 99 12.18 -1.72 -2.79
N ILE A 100 12.09 -0.68 -3.62
CA ILE A 100 11.86 -0.80 -5.06
C ILE A 100 12.93 0.00 -5.81
N SER A 101 13.63 -0.66 -6.73
CA SER A 101 14.69 -0.06 -7.54
C SER A 101 14.16 1.16 -8.31
N GLY A 102 14.88 2.27 -8.22
CA GLY A 102 14.50 3.54 -8.85
C GLY A 102 13.43 4.35 -8.11
N MET A 103 12.67 3.75 -7.18
CA MET A 103 11.65 4.43 -6.36
C MET A 103 12.11 4.63 -4.90
N GLY A 104 13.01 3.79 -4.40
CA GLY A 104 13.54 3.87 -3.06
C GLY A 104 12.74 3.05 -2.04
N ARG A 105 12.76 3.50 -0.78
CA ARG A 105 12.08 2.87 0.36
C ARG A 105 10.72 3.51 0.60
N LEU A 106 9.68 2.68 0.72
CA LEU A 106 8.34 3.05 1.15
C LEU A 106 8.06 2.44 2.52
N THR A 107 7.52 3.22 3.46
CA THR A 107 7.17 2.74 4.80
C THR A 107 5.67 2.94 5.07
N PHE A 108 5.02 1.89 5.56
CA PHE A 108 3.59 1.85 5.86
C PHE A 108 3.38 1.42 7.30
N GLU A 109 2.74 2.29 8.10
CA GLU A 109 2.42 2.04 9.51
C GLU A 109 0.94 1.67 9.65
N PHE A 110 0.64 0.52 10.25
CA PHE A 110 -0.70 0.00 10.43
C PHE A 110 -1.12 0.10 11.88
N LYS A 111 -2.12 0.95 12.16
CA LYS A 111 -2.67 1.14 13.49
C LYS A 111 -3.60 0.00 13.91
N GLY A 112 -3.42 -0.46 15.13
CA GLY A 112 -4.28 -1.44 15.78
C GLY A 112 -3.97 -2.86 15.35
N ARG A 113 -4.97 -3.75 15.42
CA ARG A 113 -4.79 -5.15 15.02
C ARG A 113 -4.72 -5.23 13.50
N SER A 114 -3.52 -5.24 12.96
CA SER A 114 -3.22 -5.64 11.58
C SER A 114 -2.54 -7.01 11.59
N ASP A 115 -2.92 -7.89 10.66
CA ASP A 115 -2.24 -9.17 10.49
C ASP A 115 -1.03 -9.00 9.56
N ILE A 116 0.00 -8.31 10.06
CA ILE A 116 1.22 -8.03 9.30
C ILE A 116 1.94 -9.33 8.86
N LYS A 117 1.73 -10.43 9.59
CA LYS A 117 2.27 -11.76 9.25
C LYS A 117 1.53 -12.36 8.05
N ALA A 118 0.21 -12.17 7.94
CA ALA A 118 -0.52 -12.53 6.72
C ALA A 118 -0.02 -11.73 5.51
N ILE A 119 0.16 -10.41 5.66
CA ILE A 119 0.73 -9.55 4.60
C ILE A 119 2.10 -10.09 4.14
N SER A 120 3.01 -10.39 5.08
CA SER A 120 4.33 -10.96 4.75
C SER A 120 4.22 -12.30 4.01
N ARG A 121 3.34 -13.21 4.42
CA ARG A 121 3.13 -14.48 3.71
C ARG A 121 2.69 -14.27 2.27
N ASN A 122 1.78 -13.32 2.03
CA ASN A 122 1.26 -13.03 0.70
C ASN A 122 2.31 -12.40 -0.22
N ILE A 123 3.09 -11.45 0.30
CA ILE A 123 4.22 -10.89 -0.45
C ILE A 123 5.24 -11.99 -0.76
N SER A 124 5.55 -12.86 0.20
CA SER A 124 6.50 -13.98 0.04
C SER A 124 6.07 -14.97 -1.04
N GLN A 125 4.78 -15.33 -1.10
CA GLN A 125 4.25 -16.26 -2.11
C GLN A 125 4.44 -15.75 -3.56
N ALA A 126 4.53 -14.44 -3.74
CA ALA A 126 4.66 -13.83 -5.07
C ALA A 126 6.12 -13.57 -5.48
N ILE A 127 7.08 -13.70 -4.56
CA ILE A 127 8.51 -13.45 -4.82
C ILE A 127 9.39 -14.70 -4.72
N ILE A 128 8.87 -15.80 -4.14
CA ILE A 128 9.56 -17.09 -3.97
C ILE A 128 9.10 -18.07 -5.05
#